data_AF-A0AAP6MXT4-F1
#
_entry.id   AF-A0AAP6MXT4-F1
#
_cell.length_a   1.000
_cell.length_b   1.000
_cell.length_c   1.000
_cell.angle_alpha   90.00
_cell.angle_beta   90.00
_cell.angle_gamma   90.00
#
_symmetry.space_group_name_H-M   'P 1'
#
loop_
_entity.id
_entity.type
_entity.pdbx_description
1 polymer ?
#
loop_
_entity_poly.entity_id
_entity_poly.type
_entity_poly.pdbx_seq_one_letter_code
_entity_poly.pdbx_strand_id
1 'polypeptide(L)'
;VIVYKSASRSGSFTKNNCASGGTASSVTYSQAEGASVSTVSQADADASGLTKFNTDGQAYANTNGTCTFSSIARSGSFTKNNCASGGAGSSVSYSQGAGASISTVSQADADSLGLTKFNTDGQAYANTNGTCTFSSIARSGSFTKNNCASGGAGSSVTYSQAAGVSISTVSQADADSLGLTKFNTDGQAYANTNGTCTFSSIARSGSFTKNNCASGGAGSSVSYSQAVGASISTVSQADADALGLTKFNTDGQAYANANGTCTFSSIARSGSFIKNNCASGGTGSSVSYSQAAGASTSTVSQADADSLGLTKFNTDGQANANTNGTCTFYSTARSGSFTKNNCASGGTGSSVTYNQAAGASISTVSQADADALGLTKFNTDGQAYANTNGTCTFYSIARSGSFTRNNCAAGSVASSVTYSQAAGASVSTISQADADALGLTKFNTDGQAYANVNGTCTQIPTYSYYYTVNSSGGIVIYYSCSIANHPAVTFNFIVTYTNKGNKVVSLKKTAVLAANQLSGSLSVSLVSIDGSESVDLDG
;
A
#
# COMPACT_ATOMS: atom_id res chain seq x y z
N VAL A 1 -92.98 -27.07 -160.57
CA VAL A 1 -92.83 -26.56 -159.20
C VAL A 1 -91.54 -25.75 -159.16
N ILE A 2 -91.60 -24.46 -158.83
CA ILE A 2 -90.39 -23.63 -158.66
C ILE A 2 -89.82 -23.94 -157.27
N VAL A 3 -88.52 -24.23 -157.20
CA VAL A 3 -87.80 -24.46 -155.93
C VAL A 3 -86.90 -23.26 -155.69
N TYR A 4 -87.12 -22.58 -154.58
CA TYR A 4 -86.36 -21.41 -154.14
C TYR A 4 -85.24 -21.85 -153.18
N LYS A 5 -84.07 -21.21 -153.25
CA LYS A 5 -82.88 -21.51 -152.43
C LYS A 5 -82.57 -20.36 -151.49
N SER A 6 -82.22 -20.65 -150.24
CA SER A 6 -81.84 -19.62 -149.27
C SER A 6 -80.53 -18.90 -149.64
N ALA A 7 -80.43 -17.60 -149.43
CA ALA A 7 -79.21 -16.81 -149.62
C ALA A 7 -78.08 -17.19 -148.64
N SER A 8 -76.84 -16.92 -149.03
CA SER A 8 -75.67 -17.08 -148.15
C SER A 8 -75.65 -16.04 -147.02
N ARG A 9 -75.15 -16.43 -145.85
CA ARG A 9 -75.13 -15.59 -144.63
C ARG A 9 -73.85 -15.80 -143.84
N SER A 10 -73.34 -14.74 -143.20
CA SER A 10 -72.22 -14.82 -142.25
C SER A 10 -72.48 -13.88 -141.08
N GLY A 11 -72.03 -14.28 -139.90
CA GLY A 11 -72.34 -13.58 -138.66
C GLY A 11 -71.50 -14.06 -137.51
N SER A 12 -71.37 -13.21 -136.49
CA SER A 12 -70.69 -13.57 -135.25
C SER A 12 -71.70 -14.19 -134.30
N PHE A 13 -71.35 -15.36 -133.76
CA PHE A 13 -72.15 -16.07 -132.80
C PHE A 13 -71.37 -16.16 -131.49
N THR A 14 -71.96 -15.64 -130.42
CA THR A 14 -71.43 -15.75 -129.08
C THR A 14 -71.82 -17.10 -128.50
N LYS A 15 -70.85 -17.83 -127.93
CA LYS A 15 -71.14 -19.06 -127.20
C LYS A 15 -72.17 -18.78 -126.11
N ASN A 16 -73.31 -19.47 -126.11
CA ASN A 16 -74.41 -19.18 -125.19
C ASN A 16 -74.64 -20.27 -124.14
N ASN A 17 -73.81 -21.32 -124.16
CA ASN A 17 -73.83 -22.42 -123.19
C ASN A 17 -72.67 -22.34 -122.18
N CYS A 18 -72.12 -21.16 -121.90
CA CYS A 18 -71.19 -20.98 -120.79
C CYS A 18 -71.89 -21.19 -119.45
N ALA A 19 -71.21 -21.84 -118.51
CA ALA A 19 -71.68 -21.89 -117.12
C ALA A 19 -71.76 -20.47 -116.53
N SER A 20 -72.61 -20.28 -115.51
CA SER A 20 -72.82 -18.98 -114.85
C SER A 20 -71.48 -18.35 -114.42
N GLY A 21 -71.32 -17.04 -114.68
CA GLY A 21 -70.07 -16.30 -114.45
C GLY A 21 -69.05 -16.34 -115.59
N GLY A 22 -69.25 -17.18 -116.61
CA GLY A 22 -68.37 -17.27 -117.77
C GLY A 22 -68.65 -16.20 -118.80
N THR A 23 -67.61 -15.44 -119.17
CA THR A 23 -67.66 -14.53 -120.32
C THR A 23 -67.39 -15.33 -121.58
N ALA A 24 -68.38 -15.40 -122.45
CA ALA A 24 -68.32 -16.14 -123.70
C ALA A 24 -67.53 -15.39 -124.78
N SER A 25 -66.69 -16.11 -125.52
CA SER A 25 -66.12 -15.59 -126.75
C SER A 25 -67.11 -15.74 -127.92
N SER A 26 -66.93 -14.88 -128.92
CA SER A 26 -67.69 -14.93 -130.16
C SER A 26 -66.84 -15.49 -131.28
N VAL A 27 -67.43 -16.37 -132.09
CA VAL A 27 -66.79 -16.96 -133.26
C VAL A 27 -67.65 -16.71 -134.50
N THR A 28 -67.01 -16.55 -135.64
CA THR A 28 -67.71 -16.27 -136.90
C THR A 28 -68.16 -17.58 -137.54
N TYR A 29 -69.42 -17.65 -137.96
CA TYR A 29 -69.97 -18.77 -138.72
C TYR A 29 -70.57 -18.27 -140.03
N SER A 30 -70.37 -19.04 -141.10
CA SER A 30 -70.82 -18.72 -142.45
C SER A 30 -71.61 -19.89 -143.03
N GLN A 31 -72.80 -19.62 -143.57
CA GLN A 31 -73.66 -20.58 -144.25
C GLN A 31 -73.72 -20.24 -145.75
N ALA A 32 -73.48 -21.24 -146.59
CA ALA A 32 -73.51 -21.13 -148.03
C ALA A 32 -74.95 -21.04 -148.58
N GLU A 33 -75.08 -20.51 -149.80
CA GLU A 33 -76.35 -20.43 -150.52
C GLU A 33 -76.94 -21.83 -150.76
N GLY A 34 -78.26 -21.98 -150.66
CA GLY A 34 -78.96 -23.24 -150.83
C GLY A 34 -78.92 -24.20 -149.64
N ALA A 35 -78.44 -23.74 -148.47
CA ALA A 35 -78.49 -24.52 -147.23
C ALA A 35 -79.91 -24.90 -146.77
N SER A 36 -80.93 -24.22 -147.29
CA SER A 36 -82.35 -24.63 -147.21
C SER A 36 -83.05 -24.31 -148.53
N VAL A 37 -84.07 -25.10 -148.87
CA VAL A 37 -84.87 -24.94 -150.10
C VAL A 37 -86.35 -24.98 -149.77
N SER A 38 -87.17 -24.18 -150.47
CA SER A 38 -88.64 -24.18 -150.33
C SER A 38 -89.31 -24.22 -151.71
N THR A 39 -90.40 -24.97 -151.82
CA THR A 39 -91.26 -25.00 -153.02
C THR A 39 -92.38 -23.96 -152.97
N VAL A 40 -92.46 -23.19 -151.89
CA VAL A 40 -93.53 -22.22 -151.61
C VAL A 40 -93.14 -20.82 -152.10
N SER A 41 -92.01 -20.27 -151.62
CA SER A 41 -91.51 -18.96 -152.06
C SER A 41 -90.04 -18.72 -151.69
N GLN A 42 -89.42 -17.70 -152.29
CA GLN A 42 -88.07 -17.25 -151.94
C GLN A 42 -87.97 -16.79 -150.47
N ALA A 43 -88.98 -16.06 -149.99
CA ALA A 43 -89.05 -15.63 -148.59
C ALA A 43 -89.08 -16.81 -147.62
N ASP A 44 -89.74 -17.90 -148.00
CA ASP A 44 -89.89 -19.11 -147.19
C ASP A 44 -88.58 -19.95 -147.15
N ALA A 45 -87.87 -20.05 -148.28
CA ALA A 45 -86.52 -20.62 -148.32
C ALA A 45 -85.53 -19.79 -147.51
N ASP A 46 -85.60 -18.46 -147.62
CA ASP A 46 -84.74 -17.55 -146.87
C ASP A 46 -85.04 -17.55 -145.37
N ALA A 47 -86.30 -17.64 -144.94
CA ALA A 47 -86.70 -17.77 -143.54
C ALA A 47 -86.23 -19.10 -142.94
N SER A 48 -86.38 -20.21 -143.67
CA SER A 48 -85.88 -21.52 -143.27
C SER A 48 -84.35 -21.54 -143.18
N GLY A 49 -83.67 -20.96 -144.16
CA GLY A 49 -82.21 -20.79 -144.13
C GLY A 49 -81.74 -19.91 -142.98
N LEU A 50 -82.47 -18.85 -142.64
CA LEU A 50 -82.13 -17.98 -141.50
C LEU A 50 -82.27 -18.74 -140.18
N THR A 51 -83.32 -19.55 -140.06
CA THR A 51 -83.53 -20.44 -138.91
C THR A 51 -82.38 -21.44 -138.78
N LYS A 52 -81.96 -22.06 -139.90
CA LYS A 52 -80.82 -22.98 -139.93
C LYS A 52 -79.49 -22.28 -139.63
N PHE A 53 -79.25 -21.09 -140.18
CA PHE A 53 -78.06 -20.28 -139.93
C PHE A 53 -77.92 -19.91 -138.46
N ASN A 54 -79.02 -19.48 -137.84
CA ASN A 54 -79.04 -19.16 -136.41
C ASN A 54 -78.80 -20.40 -135.55
N THR A 55 -79.36 -21.54 -135.94
CA THR A 55 -79.20 -22.82 -135.20
C THR A 55 -77.77 -23.36 -135.32
N ASP A 56 -77.25 -23.49 -136.54
CA ASP A 56 -75.93 -24.04 -136.81
C ASP A 56 -74.82 -23.08 -136.34
N GLY A 57 -75.00 -21.77 -136.53
CA GLY A 57 -74.07 -20.75 -136.07
C GLY A 57 -73.97 -20.74 -134.54
N GLN A 58 -75.10 -20.89 -133.85
CA GLN A 58 -75.10 -21.02 -132.40
C GLN A 58 -74.47 -22.34 -131.93
N ALA A 59 -74.70 -23.46 -132.63
CA ALA A 59 -74.05 -24.74 -132.33
C ALA A 59 -72.53 -24.68 -132.57
N TYR A 60 -72.09 -24.02 -133.64
CA TYR A 60 -70.68 -23.81 -133.95
C TYR A 60 -69.98 -22.95 -132.88
N ALA A 61 -70.64 -21.88 -132.41
CA ALA A 61 -70.15 -21.08 -131.29
C ALA A 61 -70.10 -21.84 -129.97
N ASN A 62 -71.06 -22.71 -129.71
CA ASN A 62 -71.08 -23.55 -128.52
C ASN A 62 -69.92 -24.57 -128.51
N THR A 63 -69.51 -25.06 -129.68
CA THR A 63 -68.36 -25.97 -129.82
C THR A 63 -67.01 -25.25 -129.80
N ASN A 64 -66.86 -24.16 -130.57
CA ASN A 64 -65.55 -23.53 -130.83
C ASN A 64 -65.29 -22.25 -130.02
N GLY A 65 -66.32 -21.69 -129.38
CA GLY A 65 -66.14 -20.59 -128.45
C GLY A 65 -65.54 -21.06 -127.12
N THR A 66 -64.83 -20.16 -126.46
CA THR A 66 -64.23 -20.33 -125.14
C THR A 66 -65.06 -19.57 -124.11
N CYS A 67 -65.09 -20.07 -122.88
CA CYS A 67 -65.63 -19.34 -121.74
C CYS A 67 -64.46 -18.93 -120.86
N THR A 68 -64.36 -17.66 -120.51
CA THR A 68 -63.34 -17.16 -119.58
C THR A 68 -64.02 -16.69 -118.30
N PHE A 69 -63.55 -17.19 -117.17
CA PHE A 69 -64.04 -16.87 -115.84
C PHE A 69 -62.98 -16.04 -115.11
N SER A 70 -63.39 -14.96 -114.47
CA SER A 70 -62.51 -14.06 -113.73
C SER A 70 -62.68 -14.28 -112.23
N SER A 71 -61.57 -14.32 -111.50
CA SER A 71 -61.61 -14.47 -110.04
C SER A 71 -62.33 -13.29 -109.38
N ILE A 72 -63.06 -13.53 -108.29
CA ILE A 72 -63.64 -12.46 -107.46
C ILE A 72 -62.56 -11.63 -106.74
N ALA A 73 -62.92 -10.43 -106.29
CA ALA A 73 -62.05 -9.62 -105.43
C ALA A 73 -61.90 -10.24 -104.04
N ARG A 74 -60.72 -10.09 -103.42
CA ARG A 74 -60.42 -10.61 -102.07
C ARG A 74 -59.65 -9.58 -101.25
N SER A 75 -59.92 -9.53 -99.96
CA SER A 75 -59.19 -8.69 -99.00
C SER A 75 -58.99 -9.43 -97.68
N GLY A 76 -57.88 -9.19 -97.01
CA GLY A 76 -57.54 -9.86 -95.76
C GLY A 76 -56.26 -9.29 -95.14
N SER A 77 -55.90 -9.82 -93.98
CA SER A 77 -54.68 -9.45 -93.25
C SER A 77 -53.69 -10.60 -93.27
N PHE A 78 -52.43 -10.29 -93.57
CA PHE A 78 -51.35 -11.24 -93.60
C PHE A 78 -50.31 -10.85 -92.56
N THR A 79 -49.92 -11.81 -91.73
CA THR A 79 -48.86 -11.60 -90.73
C THR A 79 -47.52 -11.92 -91.36
N LYS A 80 -46.55 -11.02 -91.22
CA LYS A 80 -45.18 -11.28 -91.64
C LYS A 80 -44.66 -12.56 -90.98
N ASN A 81 -44.25 -13.54 -91.76
CA ASN A 81 -43.88 -14.86 -91.26
C ASN A 81 -42.41 -15.23 -91.49
N ASN A 82 -41.64 -14.34 -92.14
CA ASN A 82 -40.20 -14.49 -92.37
C ASN A 82 -39.36 -13.74 -91.33
N CYS A 83 -39.86 -13.57 -90.09
CA CYS A 83 -39.06 -13.04 -88.99
C CYS A 83 -38.02 -14.07 -88.53
N ALA A 84 -36.87 -13.59 -88.06
CA ALA A 84 -35.90 -14.44 -87.38
C ALA A 84 -36.49 -15.04 -86.09
N SER A 85 -35.91 -16.13 -85.59
CA SER A 85 -36.38 -16.80 -84.37
C SER A 85 -36.59 -15.82 -83.21
N GLY A 86 -37.73 -15.93 -82.52
CA GLY A 86 -38.15 -15.02 -81.45
C GLY A 86 -38.88 -13.75 -81.90
N GLY A 87 -38.91 -13.45 -83.21
CA GLY A 87 -39.59 -12.28 -83.74
C GLY A 87 -41.06 -12.53 -84.04
N ALA A 88 -41.94 -11.68 -83.51
CA ALA A 88 -43.34 -11.62 -83.88
C ALA A 88 -43.54 -10.65 -85.04
N GLY A 89 -44.10 -11.12 -86.16
CA GLY A 89 -44.41 -10.28 -87.31
C GLY A 89 -45.67 -9.43 -87.10
N SER A 90 -45.67 -8.22 -87.65
CA SER A 90 -46.87 -7.39 -87.70
C SER A 90 -47.85 -7.91 -88.75
N SER A 91 -49.14 -7.61 -88.56
CA SER A 91 -50.18 -7.88 -89.54
C SER A 91 -50.34 -6.70 -90.49
N VAL A 92 -50.42 -6.97 -91.80
CA VAL A 92 -50.58 -5.96 -92.84
C VAL A 92 -51.78 -6.33 -93.72
N SER A 93 -52.62 -5.35 -94.03
CA SER A 93 -53.78 -5.56 -94.92
C SER A 93 -53.36 -5.63 -96.38
N TYR A 94 -53.90 -6.59 -97.13
CA TYR A 94 -53.70 -6.75 -98.56
C TYR A 94 -55.04 -6.93 -99.27
N SER A 95 -55.17 -6.33 -100.46
CA SER A 95 -56.37 -6.45 -101.28
C SER A 95 -55.99 -6.77 -102.72
N GLN A 96 -56.77 -7.65 -103.34
CA GLN A 96 -56.64 -8.10 -104.71
C GLN A 96 -57.96 -7.81 -105.44
N GLY A 97 -57.89 -7.04 -106.52
CA GLY A 97 -59.05 -6.72 -107.34
C GLY A 97 -59.64 -7.94 -108.07
N ALA A 98 -60.88 -7.82 -108.53
CA ALA A 98 -61.51 -8.83 -109.37
C ALA A 98 -60.76 -8.99 -110.70
N GLY A 99 -60.70 -10.22 -111.22
CA GLY A 99 -59.98 -10.55 -112.46
C GLY A 99 -58.46 -10.70 -112.32
N ALA A 100 -57.91 -10.73 -111.10
CA ALA A 100 -56.49 -10.96 -110.85
C ALA A 100 -55.99 -12.35 -111.32
N SER A 101 -56.89 -13.30 -111.54
CA SER A 101 -56.65 -14.56 -112.24
C SER A 101 -57.83 -14.91 -113.13
N ILE A 102 -57.55 -15.61 -114.23
CA ILE A 102 -58.56 -16.06 -115.18
C ILE A 102 -58.46 -17.58 -115.38
N SER A 103 -59.59 -18.25 -115.59
CA SER A 103 -59.66 -19.66 -115.96
C SER A 103 -60.54 -19.85 -117.19
N THR A 104 -60.24 -20.86 -118.00
CA THR A 104 -61.10 -21.32 -119.10
C THR A 104 -61.95 -22.54 -118.74
N VAL A 105 -61.84 -23.03 -117.49
CA VAL A 105 -62.50 -24.26 -117.01
C VAL A 105 -63.81 -23.95 -116.30
N SER A 106 -63.77 -23.11 -115.25
CA SER A 106 -64.97 -22.73 -114.47
C SER A 106 -64.72 -21.51 -113.58
N GLN A 107 -65.80 -20.96 -113.03
CA GLN A 107 -65.72 -19.90 -112.02
C GLN A 107 -64.99 -20.36 -110.75
N ALA A 108 -65.27 -21.59 -110.28
CA ALA A 108 -64.61 -22.16 -109.09
C ALA A 108 -63.10 -22.31 -109.30
N ASP A 109 -62.67 -22.67 -110.51
CA ASP A 109 -61.25 -22.77 -110.86
C ASP A 109 -60.57 -21.38 -110.89
N ALA A 110 -61.21 -20.37 -111.52
CA ALA A 110 -60.72 -18.99 -111.47
C ALA A 110 -60.61 -18.45 -110.04
N ASP A 111 -61.62 -18.72 -109.19
CA ASP A 111 -61.63 -18.29 -107.79
C ASP A 111 -60.61 -19.03 -106.92
N SER A 112 -60.27 -20.29 -107.26
CA SER A 112 -59.22 -21.09 -106.63
C SER A 112 -57.82 -20.60 -107.00
N LEU A 113 -57.59 -20.32 -108.29
CA LEU A 113 -56.36 -19.69 -108.77
C LEU A 113 -56.18 -18.29 -108.16
N GLY A 114 -57.26 -17.49 -108.13
CA GLY A 114 -57.28 -16.19 -107.48
C GLY A 114 -57.00 -16.27 -105.97
N LEU A 115 -57.57 -17.26 -105.26
CA LEU A 115 -57.26 -17.50 -103.84
C LEU A 115 -55.79 -17.87 -103.62
N THR A 116 -55.24 -18.74 -104.46
CA THR A 116 -53.84 -19.15 -104.40
C THR A 116 -52.92 -17.94 -104.61
N LYS A 117 -53.22 -17.13 -105.62
CA LYS A 117 -52.50 -15.88 -105.90
C LYS A 117 -52.63 -14.87 -104.77
N PHE A 118 -53.84 -14.66 -104.24
CA PHE A 118 -54.11 -13.77 -103.11
C PHE A 118 -53.31 -14.17 -101.86
N ASN A 119 -53.29 -15.47 -101.52
CA ASN A 119 -52.52 -15.96 -100.37
C ASN A 119 -51.01 -15.80 -100.58
N THR A 120 -50.52 -16.07 -101.79
CA THR A 120 -49.09 -15.96 -102.13
C THR A 120 -48.63 -14.50 -102.11
N ASP A 121 -49.31 -13.64 -102.87
CA ASP A 121 -48.96 -12.22 -102.99
C ASP A 121 -49.20 -11.48 -101.66
N GLY A 122 -50.28 -11.82 -100.95
CA GLY A 122 -50.59 -11.25 -99.64
C GLY A 122 -49.52 -11.60 -98.60
N GLN A 123 -49.04 -12.85 -98.59
CA GLN A 123 -47.93 -13.25 -97.72
C GLN A 123 -46.60 -12.59 -98.12
N ALA A 124 -46.30 -12.49 -99.42
CA ALA A 124 -45.12 -11.78 -99.91
C ALA A 124 -45.17 -10.29 -99.53
N TYR A 125 -46.33 -9.65 -99.69
CA TYR A 125 -46.56 -8.27 -99.32
C TYR A 125 -46.37 -8.03 -97.82
N ALA A 126 -46.90 -8.90 -96.95
CA ALA A 126 -46.66 -8.83 -95.51
C ALA A 126 -45.18 -9.08 -95.16
N ASN A 127 -44.50 -9.97 -95.86
CA ASN A 127 -43.06 -10.21 -95.67
C ASN A 127 -42.20 -9.01 -96.07
N THR A 128 -42.63 -8.21 -97.05
CA THR A 128 -41.97 -6.96 -97.44
C THR A 128 -42.30 -5.80 -96.50
N ASN A 129 -43.58 -5.59 -96.20
CA ASN A 129 -44.07 -4.36 -95.57
C ASN A 129 -44.31 -4.49 -94.06
N GLY A 130 -44.36 -5.71 -93.53
CA GLY A 130 -44.49 -5.94 -92.09
C GLY A 130 -43.18 -5.71 -91.34
N THR A 131 -43.30 -5.40 -90.05
CA THR A 131 -42.18 -5.27 -89.11
C THR A 131 -42.07 -6.53 -88.25
N CYS A 132 -40.85 -6.86 -87.82
CA CYS A 132 -40.63 -7.90 -86.81
C CYS A 132 -40.37 -7.22 -85.47
N THR A 133 -41.03 -7.68 -84.41
CA THR A 133 -40.82 -7.19 -83.04
C THR A 133 -40.31 -8.34 -82.18
N PHE A 134 -39.21 -8.11 -81.49
CA PHE A 134 -38.57 -9.05 -80.58
C PHE A 134 -38.74 -8.55 -79.15
N SER A 135 -39.09 -9.44 -78.23
CA SER A 135 -39.36 -9.11 -76.83
C SER A 135 -38.24 -9.66 -75.95
N SER A 136 -37.74 -8.86 -75.02
CA SER A 136 -36.69 -9.31 -74.10
C SER A 136 -37.14 -10.50 -73.25
N ILE A 137 -36.24 -11.43 -72.92
CA ILE A 137 -36.53 -12.52 -71.98
C ILE A 137 -36.74 -12.01 -70.54
N ALA A 138 -37.40 -12.81 -69.71
CA ALA A 138 -37.49 -12.56 -68.27
C ALA A 138 -36.11 -12.74 -67.61
N ARG A 139 -35.82 -11.94 -66.58
CA ARG A 139 -34.55 -11.98 -65.82
C ARG A 139 -34.81 -11.90 -64.32
N SER A 140 -33.97 -12.55 -63.53
CA SER A 140 -33.98 -12.46 -62.06
C SER A 140 -32.56 -12.53 -61.53
N GLY A 141 -32.27 -11.80 -60.46
CA GLY A 141 -30.93 -11.68 -59.90
C GLY A 141 -30.90 -10.92 -58.60
N SER A 142 -29.77 -10.99 -57.90
CA SER A 142 -29.55 -10.30 -56.62
C SER A 142 -28.70 -9.06 -56.83
N PHE A 143 -29.14 -7.95 -56.26
CA PHE A 143 -28.46 -6.67 -56.33
C PHE A 143 -28.11 -6.22 -54.92
N THR A 144 -26.85 -5.86 -54.70
CA THR A 144 -26.39 -5.35 -53.41
C THR A 144 -26.55 -3.85 -53.39
N LYS A 145 -27.16 -3.33 -52.31
CA LYS A 145 -27.24 -1.88 -52.09
C LYS A 145 -25.83 -1.28 -52.10
N ASN A 146 -25.58 -0.33 -52.98
CA ASN A 146 -24.23 0.21 -53.21
C ASN A 146 -24.12 1.71 -52.88
N ASN A 147 -25.22 2.34 -52.46
CA ASN A 147 -25.27 3.74 -52.03
C ASN A 147 -25.21 3.90 -50.50
N CYS A 148 -24.54 2.97 -49.79
CA CYS A 148 -24.26 3.13 -48.36
C CYS A 148 -23.20 4.21 -48.13
N ALA A 149 -23.30 4.93 -47.01
CA ALA A 149 -22.23 5.82 -46.58
C ALA A 149 -20.93 5.03 -46.30
N SER A 150 -19.78 5.71 -46.30
CA SER A 150 -18.48 5.10 -46.03
C SER A 150 -18.51 4.22 -44.76
N GLY A 151 -17.95 3.02 -44.85
CA GLY A 151 -17.95 2.01 -43.78
C GLY A 151 -19.19 1.12 -43.72
N GLY A 152 -20.26 1.45 -44.45
CA GLY A 152 -21.49 0.66 -44.50
C GLY A 152 -21.43 -0.47 -45.52
N ALA A 153 -21.79 -1.68 -45.11
CA ALA A 153 -22.02 -2.81 -45.99
C ALA A 153 -23.51 -2.90 -46.36
N GLY A 154 -23.82 -2.88 -47.65
CA GLY A 154 -25.20 -3.01 -48.13
C GLY A 154 -25.69 -4.45 -48.14
N SER A 155 -26.98 -4.64 -47.86
CA SER A 155 -27.64 -5.93 -48.02
C SER A 155 -27.91 -6.25 -49.50
N SER A 156 -28.04 -7.54 -49.82
CA SER A 156 -28.47 -7.98 -51.15
C SER A 156 -29.99 -8.17 -51.19
N VAL A 157 -30.62 -7.76 -52.29
CA VAL A 157 -32.07 -7.85 -52.51
C VAL A 157 -32.32 -8.45 -53.89
N THR A 158 -33.28 -9.36 -54.00
CA THR A 158 -33.65 -9.97 -55.27
C THR A 158 -34.58 -9.06 -56.07
N TYR A 159 -34.31 -8.92 -57.36
CA TYR A 159 -35.16 -8.22 -58.32
C TYR A 159 -35.47 -9.12 -59.50
N SER A 160 -36.71 -9.08 -59.98
CA SER A 160 -37.18 -9.86 -61.13
C SER A 160 -37.86 -8.95 -62.15
N GLN A 161 -37.52 -9.14 -63.41
CA GLN A 161 -38.07 -8.44 -64.56
C GLN A 161 -38.81 -9.46 -65.44
N ALA A 162 -40.07 -9.17 -65.76
CA ALA A 162 -40.88 -9.98 -66.65
C ALA A 162 -40.36 -9.94 -68.10
N ALA A 163 -40.75 -10.92 -68.91
CA ALA A 163 -40.47 -10.90 -70.35
C ALA A 163 -41.21 -9.73 -71.04
N GLY A 164 -40.63 -9.20 -72.11
CA GLY A 164 -41.22 -8.11 -72.91
C GLY A 164 -41.12 -6.71 -72.32
N VAL A 165 -40.37 -6.51 -71.24
CA VAL A 165 -40.12 -5.18 -70.65
C VAL A 165 -39.38 -4.25 -71.61
N SER A 166 -38.53 -4.80 -72.48
CA SER A 166 -37.92 -4.10 -73.61
C SER A 166 -38.28 -4.81 -74.92
N ILE A 167 -38.50 -4.02 -75.97
CA ILE A 167 -38.74 -4.53 -77.32
C ILE A 167 -37.71 -3.99 -78.30
N SER A 168 -37.40 -4.74 -79.35
CA SER A 168 -36.55 -4.31 -80.46
C SER A 168 -37.19 -4.69 -81.79
N THR A 169 -36.96 -3.88 -82.82
CA THR A 169 -37.31 -4.21 -84.21
C THR A 169 -36.12 -4.77 -85.01
N VAL A 170 -34.97 -4.97 -84.36
CA VAL A 170 -33.71 -5.40 -85.00
C VAL A 170 -33.51 -6.90 -84.86
N SER A 171 -33.45 -7.40 -83.62
CA SER A 171 -33.22 -8.82 -83.34
C SER A 171 -33.56 -9.19 -81.89
N GLN A 172 -33.63 -10.50 -81.61
CA GLN A 172 -33.78 -11.02 -80.25
C GLN A 172 -32.60 -10.62 -79.35
N ALA A 173 -31.36 -10.68 -79.86
CA ALA A 173 -30.17 -10.31 -79.09
C ALA A 173 -30.19 -8.82 -78.69
N ASP A 174 -30.70 -7.95 -79.57
CA ASP A 174 -30.85 -6.53 -79.28
C ASP A 174 -31.93 -6.28 -78.20
N ALA A 175 -33.10 -6.93 -78.32
CA ALA A 175 -34.13 -6.86 -77.29
C ALA A 175 -33.62 -7.37 -75.93
N ASP A 176 -32.87 -8.47 -75.91
CA ASP A 176 -32.31 -9.06 -74.69
C ASP A 176 -31.19 -8.20 -74.09
N SER A 177 -30.44 -7.48 -74.91
CA SER A 177 -29.42 -6.51 -74.49
C SER A 177 -30.07 -5.28 -73.86
N LEU A 178 -31.07 -4.69 -74.51
CA LEU A 178 -31.86 -3.60 -73.95
C LEU A 178 -32.56 -4.00 -72.65
N GLY A 179 -33.11 -5.22 -72.60
CA GLY A 179 -33.69 -5.81 -71.40
C GLY A 179 -32.67 -5.96 -70.28
N LEU A 180 -31.46 -6.45 -70.58
CA LEU A 180 -30.37 -6.59 -69.61
C LEU A 180 -29.92 -5.23 -69.04
N THR A 181 -29.75 -4.22 -69.88
CA THR A 181 -29.39 -2.86 -69.43
C THR A 181 -30.45 -2.30 -68.49
N LYS A 182 -31.73 -2.45 -68.85
CA LYS A 182 -32.85 -2.03 -67.99
C LYS A 182 -32.92 -2.84 -66.70
N PHE A 183 -32.72 -4.15 -66.76
CA PHE A 183 -32.68 -5.04 -65.60
C PHE A 183 -31.60 -4.65 -64.60
N ASN A 184 -30.38 -4.38 -65.08
CA ASN A 184 -29.27 -3.96 -64.23
C ASN A 184 -29.51 -2.58 -63.59
N THR A 185 -30.08 -1.65 -64.36
CA THR A 185 -30.38 -0.29 -63.88
C THR A 185 -31.49 -0.31 -62.83
N ASP A 186 -32.64 -0.90 -63.16
CA ASP A 186 -33.78 -0.97 -62.25
C ASP A 186 -33.47 -1.84 -61.03
N GLY A 187 -32.76 -2.96 -61.23
CA GLY A 187 -32.34 -3.85 -60.15
C GLY A 187 -31.42 -3.16 -59.14
N GLN A 188 -30.46 -2.36 -59.61
CA GLN A 188 -29.60 -1.58 -58.72
C GLN A 188 -30.38 -0.46 -58.01
N ALA A 189 -31.29 0.24 -58.70
CA ALA A 189 -32.16 1.25 -58.09
C ALA A 189 -33.08 0.64 -57.02
N TYR A 190 -33.61 -0.56 -57.30
CA TYR A 190 -34.42 -1.33 -56.37
C TYR A 190 -33.64 -1.73 -55.12
N ALA A 191 -32.41 -2.25 -55.27
CA ALA A 191 -31.55 -2.56 -54.13
C ALA A 191 -31.16 -1.31 -53.32
N ASN A 192 -30.88 -0.19 -53.99
CA ASN A 192 -30.59 1.07 -53.32
C ASN A 192 -31.78 1.63 -52.52
N THR A 193 -33.01 1.30 -52.93
CA THR A 193 -34.23 1.68 -52.23
C THR A 193 -34.55 0.72 -51.09
N ASN A 194 -34.52 -0.59 -51.35
CA ASN A 194 -35.05 -1.62 -50.44
C ASN A 194 -33.99 -2.33 -49.59
N GLY A 195 -32.71 -2.16 -49.89
CA GLY A 195 -31.63 -2.71 -49.09
C GLY A 195 -31.34 -1.89 -47.82
N THR A 196 -30.73 -2.54 -46.85
CA THR A 196 -30.27 -1.96 -45.59
C THR A 196 -28.75 -1.79 -45.61
N CYS A 197 -28.23 -0.73 -44.99
CA CYS A 197 -26.81 -0.57 -44.74
C CYS A 197 -26.49 -1.00 -43.30
N THR A 198 -25.45 -1.79 -43.11
CA THR A 198 -24.95 -2.21 -41.80
C THR A 198 -23.54 -1.68 -41.59
N PHE A 199 -23.31 -1.02 -40.46
CA PHE A 199 -22.04 -0.45 -40.05
C PHE A 199 -21.53 -1.23 -38.84
N SER A 200 -20.26 -1.61 -38.87
CA SER A 200 -19.62 -2.38 -37.80
C SER A 200 -18.69 -1.48 -36.99
N SER A 201 -18.78 -1.55 -35.67
CA SER A 201 -17.91 -0.78 -34.79
C SER A 201 -16.44 -1.10 -35.04
N ILE A 202 -15.54 -0.12 -34.93
CA ILE A 202 -14.10 -0.35 -34.98
C ILE A 202 -13.62 -1.22 -33.81
N ALA A 203 -12.46 -1.85 -33.96
CA ALA A 203 -11.77 -2.53 -32.86
C ALA A 203 -11.26 -1.50 -31.84
N ARG A 204 -11.29 -1.87 -30.54
CA ARG A 204 -10.83 -1.03 -29.44
C ARG A 204 -9.98 -1.84 -28.47
N SER A 205 -8.95 -1.22 -27.90
CA SER A 205 -8.11 -1.81 -26.88
C SER A 205 -7.70 -0.76 -25.86
N GLY A 206 -7.60 -1.16 -24.60
CA GLY A 206 -7.22 -0.28 -23.50
C GLY A 206 -7.06 -1.07 -22.20
N SER A 207 -6.93 -0.35 -21.09
CA SER A 207 -6.86 -0.97 -19.78
C SER A 207 -7.87 -0.33 -18.84
N PHE A 208 -8.40 -1.14 -17.93
CA PHE A 208 -9.38 -0.74 -16.94
C PHE A 208 -8.83 -1.07 -15.55
N THR A 209 -8.94 -0.13 -14.63
CA THR A 209 -8.55 -0.35 -13.23
C THR A 209 -9.72 -0.99 -12.50
N LYS A 210 -9.46 -2.09 -11.78
CA LYS A 210 -10.46 -2.68 -10.87
C LYS A 210 -10.93 -1.62 -9.88
N ASN A 211 -12.23 -1.32 -9.86
CA ASN A 211 -12.77 -0.20 -9.09
C ASN A 211 -13.74 -0.62 -7.98
N ASN A 212 -13.98 -1.93 -7.83
CA ASN A 212 -14.83 -2.50 -6.78
C ASN A 212 -14.01 -3.09 -5.61
N CYS A 213 -12.84 -2.51 -5.31
CA CYS A 213 -12.08 -2.86 -4.11
C CYS A 213 -12.76 -2.30 -2.86
N ALA A 214 -12.63 -3.02 -1.73
CA ALA A 214 -13.03 -2.48 -0.43
C ALA A 214 -12.22 -1.23 -0.07
N SER A 215 -12.74 -0.42 0.86
CA SER A 215 -12.08 0.82 1.32
C SER A 215 -10.60 0.60 1.67
N GLY A 216 -9.73 1.45 1.15
CA GLY A 216 -8.27 1.36 1.31
C GLY A 216 -7.55 0.47 0.27
N GLY A 217 -8.29 -0.31 -0.53
CA GLY A 217 -7.72 -1.15 -1.57
C GLY A 217 -7.49 -0.40 -2.88
N ALA A 218 -6.29 -0.52 -3.44
CA ALA A 218 -5.97 -0.06 -4.78
C ALA A 218 -6.13 -1.22 -5.77
N GLY A 219 -6.95 -1.04 -6.81
CA GLY A 219 -7.16 -2.06 -7.84
C GLY A 219 -6.04 -2.10 -8.88
N SER A 220 -5.76 -3.29 -9.40
CA SER A 220 -4.83 -3.46 -10.52
C SER A 220 -5.43 -2.98 -11.84
N SER A 221 -4.56 -2.59 -12.78
CA SER A 221 -4.92 -2.31 -14.18
C SER A 221 -4.94 -3.62 -14.97
N VAL A 222 -6.03 -3.86 -15.71
CA VAL A 222 -6.23 -5.06 -16.53
C VAL A 222 -6.50 -4.64 -17.97
N SER A 223 -5.75 -5.22 -18.92
CA SER A 223 -5.94 -4.96 -20.35
C SER A 223 -7.18 -5.66 -20.89
N TYR A 224 -7.91 -4.98 -21.76
CA TYR A 224 -9.10 -5.49 -22.42
C TYR A 224 -9.13 -5.04 -23.89
N SER A 225 -9.54 -5.95 -24.78
CA SER A 225 -9.67 -5.69 -26.21
C SER A 225 -11.01 -6.17 -26.73
N GLN A 226 -11.51 -5.43 -27.71
CA GLN A 226 -12.77 -5.68 -28.38
C GLN A 226 -12.51 -5.66 -29.89
N ALA A 227 -12.90 -6.73 -30.57
CA ALA A 227 -12.72 -6.89 -32.01
C ALA A 227 -13.66 -5.97 -32.81
N VAL A 228 -13.35 -5.79 -34.10
CA VAL A 228 -14.24 -5.11 -35.06
C VAL A 228 -15.61 -5.80 -35.09
N GLY A 229 -16.68 -5.02 -35.21
CA GLY A 229 -18.05 -5.54 -35.29
C GLY A 229 -18.62 -6.07 -33.97
N ALA A 230 -18.00 -5.76 -32.83
CA ALA A 230 -18.56 -6.07 -31.51
C ALA A 230 -19.92 -5.37 -31.26
N SER A 231 -20.22 -4.31 -32.02
CA SER A 231 -21.54 -3.73 -32.14
C SER A 231 -21.80 -3.36 -33.60
N ILE A 232 -23.07 -3.41 -34.01
CA ILE A 232 -23.50 -3.04 -35.35
C ILE A 232 -24.57 -1.95 -35.27
N SER A 233 -24.64 -1.11 -36.30
CA SER A 233 -25.69 -0.10 -36.47
C SER A 233 -26.21 -0.13 -37.91
N THR A 234 -27.49 0.20 -38.09
CA THR A 234 -28.09 0.44 -39.42
C THR A 234 -28.17 1.93 -39.77
N VAL A 235 -27.65 2.81 -38.90
CA VAL A 235 -27.77 4.26 -39.02
C VAL A 235 -26.51 4.86 -39.64
N SER A 236 -25.34 4.64 -39.01
CA SER A 236 -24.07 5.19 -39.49
C SER A 236 -22.87 4.52 -38.83
N GLN A 237 -21.68 4.77 -39.38
CA GLN A 237 -20.41 4.34 -38.78
C GLN A 237 -20.20 4.95 -37.39
N ALA A 238 -20.51 6.24 -37.22
CA ALA A 238 -20.36 6.93 -35.94
C ALA A 238 -21.25 6.33 -34.85
N ASP A 239 -22.49 5.94 -35.21
CA ASP A 239 -23.41 5.27 -34.29
C ASP A 239 -22.90 3.88 -33.89
N ALA A 240 -22.44 3.07 -34.86
CA ALA A 240 -21.81 1.78 -34.56
C ALA A 240 -20.59 1.94 -33.63
N ASP A 241 -19.74 2.93 -33.88
CA ASP A 241 -18.54 3.20 -33.07
C ASP A 241 -18.86 3.72 -31.66
N ALA A 242 -19.98 4.45 -31.49
CA ALA A 242 -20.48 4.91 -30.20
C ALA A 242 -21.10 3.77 -29.38
N LEU A 243 -21.87 2.89 -30.01
CA LEU A 243 -22.38 1.66 -29.40
C LEU A 243 -21.21 0.75 -29.00
N GLY A 244 -20.24 0.56 -29.89
CA GLY A 244 -19.01 -0.19 -29.60
C GLY A 244 -18.22 0.40 -28.45
N LEU A 245 -18.05 1.73 -28.38
CA LEU A 245 -17.40 2.41 -27.25
C LEU A 245 -18.12 2.17 -25.92
N THR A 246 -19.45 2.28 -25.93
CA THR A 246 -20.27 2.05 -24.74
C THR A 246 -20.12 0.63 -24.23
N LYS A 247 -20.18 -0.35 -25.16
CA LYS A 247 -19.95 -1.76 -24.86
C LYS A 247 -18.53 -2.00 -24.36
N PHE A 248 -17.52 -1.41 -25.00
CA PHE A 248 -16.10 -1.54 -24.60
C PHE A 248 -15.86 -1.05 -23.18
N ASN A 249 -16.40 0.11 -22.81
CA ASN A 249 -16.25 0.67 -21.46
C ASN A 249 -16.96 -0.20 -20.40
N THR A 250 -18.16 -0.69 -20.72
CA THR A 250 -18.96 -1.51 -19.81
C THR A 250 -18.31 -2.87 -19.58
N ASP A 251 -18.03 -3.60 -20.66
CA ASP A 251 -17.46 -4.94 -20.60
C ASP A 251 -16.02 -4.89 -20.07
N GLY A 252 -15.25 -3.87 -20.46
CA GLY A 252 -13.88 -3.67 -19.99
C GLY A 252 -13.80 -3.41 -18.48
N GLN A 253 -14.68 -2.58 -17.93
CA GLN A 253 -14.74 -2.37 -16.48
C GLN A 253 -15.21 -3.63 -15.74
N ALA A 254 -16.21 -4.34 -16.25
CA ALA A 254 -16.65 -5.61 -15.68
C ALA A 254 -15.54 -6.66 -15.69
N TYR A 255 -14.78 -6.74 -16.80
CA TYR A 255 -13.63 -7.64 -16.95
C TYR A 255 -12.52 -7.31 -15.95
N ALA A 256 -12.16 -6.03 -15.76
CA ALA A 256 -11.18 -5.64 -14.75
C ALA A 256 -11.67 -5.92 -13.32
N ASN A 257 -12.96 -5.74 -13.04
CA ASN A 257 -13.53 -6.07 -11.74
C ASN A 257 -13.52 -7.58 -11.46
N ALA A 258 -13.68 -8.42 -12.49
CA ALA A 258 -13.60 -9.86 -12.36
C ALA A 258 -12.16 -10.39 -12.25
N ASN A 259 -11.23 -9.86 -13.05
CA ASN A 259 -9.89 -10.42 -13.23
C ASN A 259 -8.77 -9.64 -12.52
N GLY A 260 -9.06 -8.44 -12.01
CA GLY A 260 -8.09 -7.63 -11.29
C GLY A 260 -7.94 -8.03 -9.82
N THR A 261 -6.82 -7.62 -9.23
CA THR A 261 -6.49 -7.82 -7.81
C THR A 261 -6.61 -6.50 -7.06
N CYS A 262 -7.04 -6.55 -5.80
CA CYS A 262 -6.99 -5.41 -4.88
C CYS A 262 -5.74 -5.53 -4.01
N THR A 263 -4.99 -4.44 -3.87
CA THR A 263 -3.81 -4.36 -3.00
C THR A 263 -4.05 -3.34 -1.91
N PHE A 264 -3.94 -3.78 -0.67
CA PHE A 264 -4.07 -2.96 0.54
C PHE A 264 -2.68 -2.69 1.11
N SER A 265 -2.43 -1.46 1.55
CA SER A 265 -1.13 -1.03 2.07
C SER A 265 -1.25 -0.72 3.55
N SER A 266 -0.33 -1.22 4.36
CA SER A 266 -0.33 -0.98 5.80
C SER A 266 -0.24 0.53 6.13
N ILE A 267 -0.86 0.98 7.20
CA ILE A 267 -0.70 2.35 7.69
C ILE A 267 0.73 2.63 8.18
N ALA A 268 1.11 3.91 8.20
CA ALA A 268 2.35 4.35 8.84
C ALA A 268 2.26 4.15 10.37
N ARG A 269 3.36 3.76 10.99
CA ARG A 269 3.46 3.52 12.44
C ARG A 269 4.74 4.14 12.99
N SER A 270 4.67 4.67 14.21
CA SER A 270 5.83 5.19 14.93
C SER A 270 5.71 4.85 16.41
N GLY A 271 6.84 4.57 17.04
CA GLY A 271 6.89 4.19 18.45
C GLY A 271 8.33 4.14 18.95
N SER A 272 8.52 3.64 20.16
CA SER A 272 9.84 3.45 20.73
C SER A 272 9.97 2.05 21.32
N PHE A 273 11.17 1.50 21.22
CA PHE A 273 11.50 0.15 21.65
C PHE A 273 12.67 0.23 22.62
N ILE A 274 12.60 -0.52 23.71
CA ILE A 274 13.68 -0.61 24.70
C ILE A 274 14.64 -1.70 24.25
N LYS A 275 15.95 -1.38 24.22
CA LYS A 275 16.98 -2.40 24.01
C LYS A 275 16.85 -3.49 25.08
N ASN A 276 16.59 -4.73 24.66
CA ASN A 276 16.28 -5.82 25.58
C ASN A 276 17.34 -6.93 25.62
N ASN A 277 18.39 -6.80 24.83
CA ASN A 277 19.52 -7.73 24.78
C ASN A 277 20.75 -7.22 25.57
N CYS A 278 20.54 -6.47 26.65
CA CYS A 278 21.61 -6.09 27.57
C CYS A 278 22.08 -7.28 28.42
N ALA A 279 23.36 -7.29 28.78
CA ALA A 279 23.87 -8.24 29.78
C ALA A 279 23.18 -8.03 31.14
N SER A 280 23.22 -9.05 32.00
CA SER A 280 22.59 -9.01 33.34
C SER A 280 22.99 -7.75 34.12
N GLY A 281 22.00 -7.09 34.75
CA GLY A 281 22.17 -5.80 35.44
C GLY A 281 22.09 -4.56 34.54
N GLY A 282 22.11 -4.72 33.21
CA GLY A 282 22.02 -3.62 32.26
C GLY A 282 20.58 -3.16 32.02
N THR A 283 20.36 -1.85 32.04
CA THR A 283 19.12 -1.19 31.64
C THR A 283 19.28 -0.65 30.22
N GLY A 284 18.45 -1.10 29.28
CA GLY A 284 18.50 -0.64 27.90
C GLY A 284 17.89 0.74 27.69
N SER A 285 18.44 1.50 26.74
CA SER A 285 17.88 2.78 26.30
C SER A 285 16.62 2.59 25.45
N SER A 286 15.77 3.62 25.42
CA SER A 286 14.66 3.74 24.48
C SER A 286 15.14 4.26 23.13
N VAL A 287 14.77 3.59 22.03
CA VAL A 287 15.10 3.99 20.66
C VAL A 287 13.82 4.14 19.86
N SER A 288 13.63 5.31 19.23
CA SER A 288 12.48 5.55 18.36
C SER A 288 12.63 4.82 17.02
N TYR A 289 11.52 4.32 16.49
CA TYR A 289 11.44 3.66 15.20
C TYR A 289 10.16 4.11 14.48
N SER A 290 10.28 4.36 13.17
CA SER A 290 9.18 4.75 12.31
C SER A 290 9.14 3.88 11.07
N GLN A 291 7.94 3.50 10.67
CA GLN A 291 7.65 2.68 9.51
C GLN A 291 6.67 3.47 8.63
N ALA A 292 7.06 3.68 7.38
CA ALA A 292 6.22 4.36 6.40
C ALA A 292 4.98 3.54 6.05
N ALA A 293 3.94 4.21 5.55
CA ALA A 293 2.78 3.54 4.98
C ALA A 293 3.21 2.66 3.78
N GLY A 294 2.56 1.51 3.62
CA GLY A 294 2.89 0.52 2.58
C GLY A 294 4.13 -0.32 2.85
N ALA A 295 4.69 -0.29 4.07
CA ALA A 295 5.79 -1.19 4.46
C ALA A 295 5.40 -2.68 4.41
N SER A 296 4.11 -3.00 4.42
CA SER A 296 3.56 -4.31 4.09
C SER A 296 2.31 -4.15 3.24
N THR A 297 2.06 -5.12 2.37
CA THR A 297 0.87 -5.15 1.51
C THR A 297 0.12 -6.46 1.67
N SER A 298 -1.19 -6.42 1.41
CA SER A 298 -2.07 -7.59 1.41
C SER A 298 -3.01 -7.55 0.20
N THR A 299 -3.40 -8.72 -0.31
CA THR A 299 -4.47 -8.85 -1.31
C THR A 299 -5.83 -9.20 -0.70
N VAL A 300 -5.89 -9.35 0.64
CA VAL A 300 -7.07 -9.80 1.37
C VAL A 300 -7.89 -8.61 1.89
N SER A 301 -7.28 -7.74 2.70
CA SER A 301 -7.97 -6.60 3.29
C SER A 301 -7.00 -5.56 3.88
N GLN A 302 -7.55 -4.38 4.22
CA GLN A 302 -6.81 -3.35 4.95
C GLN A 302 -6.35 -3.84 6.33
N ALA A 303 -7.21 -4.53 7.08
CA ALA A 303 -6.86 -5.05 8.41
C ALA A 303 -5.73 -6.08 8.36
N ASP A 304 -5.69 -6.90 7.31
CA ASP A 304 -4.61 -7.87 7.11
C ASP A 304 -3.29 -7.16 6.79
N ALA A 305 -3.29 -6.19 5.88
CA ALA A 305 -2.11 -5.35 5.60
C ALA A 305 -1.60 -4.65 6.88
N ASP A 306 -2.50 -4.10 7.69
CA ASP A 306 -2.16 -3.43 8.95
C ASP A 306 -1.63 -4.37 10.02
N SER A 307 -2.08 -5.64 10.04
CA SER A 307 -1.59 -6.69 10.93
C SER A 307 -0.18 -7.16 10.54
N LEU A 308 0.05 -7.36 9.24
CA LEU A 308 1.37 -7.65 8.70
C LEU A 308 2.34 -6.49 8.97
N GLY A 309 1.89 -5.26 8.74
CA GLY A 309 2.64 -4.04 9.06
C GLY A 309 2.97 -3.93 10.55
N LEU A 310 2.03 -4.21 11.45
CA LEU A 310 2.28 -4.25 12.90
C LEU A 310 3.33 -5.28 13.29
N THR A 311 3.23 -6.50 12.75
CA THR A 311 4.19 -7.57 13.03
C THR A 311 5.59 -7.16 12.58
N LYS A 312 5.70 -6.60 11.37
CA LYS A 312 6.95 -6.06 10.84
C LYS A 312 7.48 -4.91 11.70
N PHE A 313 6.61 -3.98 12.09
CA PHE A 313 6.97 -2.83 12.93
C PHE A 313 7.54 -3.25 14.29
N ASN A 314 6.92 -4.22 14.96
CA ASN A 314 7.42 -4.73 16.23
C ASN A 314 8.76 -5.46 16.10
N THR A 315 8.90 -6.26 15.04
CA THR A 315 10.13 -7.02 14.78
C THR A 315 11.29 -6.09 14.45
N ASP A 316 11.11 -5.24 13.44
CA ASP A 316 12.15 -4.33 12.97
C ASP A 316 12.46 -3.26 14.01
N GLY A 317 11.44 -2.78 14.74
CA GLY A 317 11.60 -1.82 15.83
C GLY A 317 12.42 -2.37 17.00
N GLN A 318 12.16 -3.62 17.41
CA GLN A 318 12.96 -4.26 18.46
C GLN A 318 14.39 -4.56 17.99
N ALA A 319 14.56 -5.01 16.75
CA ALA A 319 15.89 -5.22 16.17
C ALA A 319 16.67 -3.89 16.08
N ASN A 320 16.02 -2.81 15.67
CA ASN A 320 16.59 -1.47 15.64
C ASN A 320 17.03 -1.00 17.03
N ALA A 321 16.21 -1.17 18.07
CA ALA A 321 16.61 -0.84 19.44
C ALA A 321 17.77 -1.71 19.95
N ASN A 322 17.79 -2.99 19.61
CA ASN A 322 18.88 -3.89 19.99
C ASN A 322 20.20 -3.53 19.30
N THR A 323 20.15 -3.02 18.07
CA THR A 323 21.33 -2.55 17.33
C THR A 323 21.79 -1.17 17.81
N ASN A 324 20.88 -0.20 17.88
CA ASN A 324 21.22 1.21 18.05
C ASN A 324 21.11 1.72 19.50
N GLY A 325 20.51 0.94 20.40
CA GLY A 325 20.38 1.31 21.81
C GLY A 325 21.66 1.07 22.61
N THR A 326 21.79 1.76 23.73
CA THR A 326 22.86 1.60 24.71
C THR A 326 22.37 0.82 25.93
N CYS A 327 23.29 0.14 26.62
CA CYS A 327 23.02 -0.49 27.91
C CYS A 327 23.68 0.36 28.99
N THR A 328 22.96 0.66 30.07
CA THR A 328 23.49 1.39 31.23
C THR A 328 23.44 0.49 32.45
N PHE A 329 24.58 0.37 33.13
CA PHE A 329 24.77 -0.42 34.34
C PHE A 329 24.98 0.52 35.52
N TYR A 330 24.39 0.20 36.66
CA TYR A 330 24.44 1.02 37.87
C TYR A 330 25.26 0.31 38.93
N SER A 331 26.16 1.03 39.59
CA SER A 331 26.92 0.46 40.71
C SER A 331 26.01 -0.03 41.82
N THR A 332 26.36 -1.11 42.49
CA THR A 332 25.66 -1.61 43.68
C THR A 332 25.84 -0.68 44.87
N ALA A 333 24.88 -0.71 45.81
CA ALA A 333 25.00 0.02 47.07
C ALA A 333 26.13 -0.57 47.92
N ARG A 334 26.89 0.29 48.60
CA ARG A 334 28.04 -0.10 49.42
C ARG A 334 28.00 0.61 50.77
N SER A 335 28.45 -0.08 51.82
CA SER A 335 28.62 0.48 53.15
C SER A 335 29.93 -0.06 53.75
N GLY A 336 30.60 0.77 54.54
CA GLY A 336 31.93 0.44 55.07
C GLY A 336 32.40 1.50 56.05
N SER A 337 33.39 1.13 56.86
CA SER A 337 33.97 2.01 57.88
C SER A 337 35.28 2.59 57.39
N PHE A 338 35.44 3.91 57.54
CA PHE A 338 36.63 4.63 57.15
C PHE A 338 37.22 5.31 58.38
N THR A 339 38.52 5.15 58.58
CA THR A 339 39.23 5.75 59.71
C THR A 339 39.82 7.09 59.28
N LYS A 340 39.57 8.13 60.08
CA LYS A 340 40.18 9.46 59.87
C LYS A 340 41.70 9.32 59.85
N ASN A 341 42.35 9.73 58.77
CA ASN A 341 43.79 9.51 58.57
C ASN A 341 44.60 10.81 58.47
N ASN A 342 43.94 11.96 58.55
CA ASN A 342 44.57 13.28 58.52
C ASN A 342 44.73 13.90 59.94
N CYS A 343 44.91 13.07 60.97
CA CYS A 343 45.23 13.54 62.31
C CYS A 343 46.68 14.05 62.38
N ALA A 344 46.93 15.06 63.21
CA ALA A 344 48.30 15.46 63.53
C ALA A 344 49.07 14.32 64.21
N SER A 345 50.41 14.37 64.16
CA SER A 345 51.28 13.34 64.73
C SER A 345 50.91 13.01 66.19
N GLY A 346 50.85 11.71 66.52
CA GLY A 346 50.39 11.19 67.82
C GLY A 346 48.86 11.00 67.93
N GLY A 347 48.08 11.51 66.98
CA GLY A 347 46.63 11.37 66.97
C GLY A 347 46.16 10.06 66.35
N THR A 348 45.23 9.38 67.02
CA THR A 348 44.52 8.21 66.50
C THR A 348 43.14 8.65 66.01
N GLY A 349 42.85 8.43 64.72
CA GLY A 349 41.55 8.79 64.15
C GLY A 349 40.44 7.80 64.54
N SER A 350 39.23 8.32 64.72
CA SER A 350 38.04 7.49 64.88
C SER A 350 37.61 6.88 63.53
N SER A 351 36.89 5.76 63.59
CA SER A 351 36.24 5.17 62.41
C SER A 351 34.79 5.66 62.31
N VAL A 352 34.36 6.03 61.10
CA VAL A 352 32.97 6.40 60.82
C VAL A 352 32.44 5.58 59.64
N THR A 353 31.16 5.23 59.68
CA THR A 353 30.50 4.49 58.59
C THR A 353 30.07 5.45 57.48
N TYR A 354 30.36 5.10 56.24
CA TYR A 354 29.88 5.78 55.04
C TYR A 354 29.03 4.84 54.19
N ASN A 355 27.89 5.34 53.73
CA ASN A 355 26.93 4.59 52.91
C ASN A 355 26.81 5.25 51.54
N GLN A 356 27.05 4.47 50.49
CA GLN A 356 26.85 4.87 49.10
C GLN A 356 25.63 4.13 48.54
N ALA A 357 24.66 4.90 48.05
CA ALA A 357 23.47 4.34 47.41
C ALA A 357 23.83 3.63 46.09
N ALA A 358 22.98 2.70 45.66
CA ALA A 358 23.09 2.10 44.33
C ALA A 358 22.95 3.20 43.25
N GLY A 359 23.67 3.03 42.14
CA GLY A 359 23.70 3.99 41.03
C GLY A 359 24.56 5.24 41.28
N ALA A 360 25.40 5.25 42.33
CA ALA A 360 26.34 6.33 42.56
C ALA A 360 27.37 6.52 41.43
N SER A 361 27.63 5.47 40.67
CA SER A 361 28.36 5.49 39.40
C SER A 361 27.60 4.68 38.35
N ILE A 362 27.77 5.05 37.07
CA ILE A 362 27.20 4.34 35.92
C ILE A 362 28.30 3.88 34.96
N SER A 363 28.04 2.83 34.20
CA SER A 363 28.87 2.38 33.08
C SER A 363 28.01 1.98 31.89
N THR A 364 28.53 2.15 30.68
CA THR A 364 27.91 1.60 29.46
C THR A 364 28.56 0.29 28.99
N VAL A 365 29.53 -0.23 29.76
CA VAL A 365 30.33 -1.41 29.40
C VAL A 365 29.79 -2.65 30.08
N SER A 366 29.72 -2.67 31.42
CA SER A 366 29.26 -3.83 32.18
C SER A 366 28.92 -3.48 33.63
N GLN A 367 28.24 -4.42 34.32
CA GLN A 367 27.99 -4.33 35.75
C GLN A 367 29.30 -4.26 36.57
N ALA A 368 30.30 -5.08 36.22
CA ALA A 368 31.59 -5.09 36.91
C ALA A 368 32.34 -3.75 36.79
N ASP A 369 32.25 -3.11 35.63
CA ASP A 369 32.85 -1.79 35.42
C ASP A 369 32.12 -0.71 36.23
N ALA A 370 30.78 -0.70 36.22
CA ALA A 370 30.01 0.20 37.08
C ALA A 370 30.34 0.00 38.56
N ASP A 371 30.48 -1.25 39.01
CA ASP A 371 30.84 -1.58 40.38
C ASP A 371 32.28 -1.19 40.74
N ALA A 372 33.23 -1.27 39.81
CA ALA A 372 34.62 -0.83 40.00
C ALA A 372 34.71 0.71 40.10
N LEU A 373 33.99 1.42 39.23
CA LEU A 373 33.85 2.89 39.30
C LEU A 373 33.15 3.30 40.61
N GLY A 374 32.10 2.58 41.01
CA GLY A 374 31.40 2.76 42.28
C GLY A 374 32.32 2.55 43.48
N LEU A 375 33.13 1.49 43.48
CA LEU A 375 34.12 1.21 44.53
C LEU A 375 35.19 2.31 44.63
N THR A 376 35.70 2.78 43.49
CA THR A 376 36.69 3.87 43.46
C THR A 376 36.10 5.14 44.06
N LYS A 377 34.88 5.50 43.68
CA LYS A 377 34.14 6.62 44.26
C LYS A 377 33.87 6.40 45.75
N PHE A 378 33.47 5.20 46.14
CA PHE A 378 33.17 4.84 47.53
C PHE A 378 34.38 5.02 48.45
N ASN A 379 35.56 4.55 48.03
CA ASN A 379 36.79 4.71 48.81
C ASN A 379 37.23 6.17 48.93
N THR A 380 37.10 6.94 47.85
CA THR A 380 37.48 8.35 47.81
C THR A 380 36.54 9.19 48.69
N ASP A 381 35.23 9.09 48.46
CA ASP A 381 34.23 9.83 49.20
C ASP A 381 34.18 9.38 50.67
N GLY A 382 34.33 8.08 50.93
CA GLY A 382 34.35 7.51 52.28
C GLY A 382 35.53 8.01 53.11
N GLN A 383 36.74 8.08 52.52
CA GLN A 383 37.90 8.63 53.21
C GLN A 383 37.75 10.14 53.45
N ALA A 384 37.25 10.90 52.47
CA ALA A 384 36.97 12.33 52.65
C ALA A 384 35.90 12.58 53.74
N TYR A 385 34.87 11.74 53.78
CA TYR A 385 33.82 11.77 54.79
C TYR A 385 34.39 11.49 56.18
N ALA A 386 35.27 10.49 56.34
CA ALA A 386 35.94 10.21 57.61
C ALA A 386 36.89 11.32 58.06
N ASN A 387 37.61 11.92 57.13
CA ASN A 387 38.49 13.05 57.42
C ASN A 387 37.70 14.30 57.88
N THR A 388 36.48 14.46 57.38
CA THR A 388 35.57 15.56 57.76
C THR A 388 34.86 15.28 59.09
N ASN A 389 34.26 14.10 59.25
CA ASN A 389 33.34 13.78 60.34
C ASN A 389 33.96 12.96 61.48
N GLY A 390 35.14 12.38 61.28
CA GLY A 390 35.87 11.66 62.33
C GLY A 390 36.54 12.60 63.32
N THR A 391 36.83 12.09 64.51
CA THR A 391 37.55 12.78 65.59
C THR A 391 38.96 12.23 65.70
N CYS A 392 39.94 13.08 66.06
CA CYS A 392 41.28 12.64 66.42
C CYS A 392 41.41 12.56 67.93
N THR A 393 41.90 11.44 68.46
CA THR A 393 42.15 11.24 69.89
C THR A 393 43.65 11.10 70.12
N PHE A 394 44.19 11.94 71.00
CA PHE A 394 45.58 11.95 71.42
C PHE A 394 45.68 11.36 72.82
N TYR A 395 46.68 10.50 73.04
CA TYR A 395 46.89 9.80 74.30
C TYR A 395 48.10 10.40 75.01
N SER A 396 47.97 10.73 76.29
CA SER A 396 49.08 11.27 77.07
C SER A 396 50.27 10.30 77.09
N ILE A 397 51.50 10.80 77.09
CA ILE A 397 52.69 9.95 77.26
C ILE A 397 52.76 9.33 78.66
N ALA A 398 53.54 8.25 78.80
CA ALA A 398 53.85 7.68 80.11
C ALA A 398 54.74 8.63 80.92
N ARG A 399 54.50 8.73 82.22
CA ARG A 399 55.23 9.62 83.14
C ARG A 399 55.57 8.87 84.44
N SER A 400 56.72 9.16 85.03
CA SER A 400 57.14 8.62 86.33
C SER A 400 57.94 9.67 87.09
N GLY A 401 57.81 9.68 88.42
CA GLY A 401 58.38 10.73 89.27
C GLY A 401 58.17 10.45 90.75
N SER A 402 58.85 11.22 91.60
CA SER A 402 58.78 11.09 93.07
C SER A 402 57.96 12.22 93.68
N PHE A 403 57.08 11.87 94.61
CA PHE A 403 56.21 12.82 95.31
C PHE A 403 56.46 12.71 96.81
N THR A 404 56.69 13.84 97.46
CA THR A 404 56.87 13.92 98.92
C THR A 404 55.51 14.09 99.58
N ARG A 405 55.25 13.31 100.63
CA ARG A 405 54.04 13.47 101.45
C ARG A 405 54.00 14.89 102.02
N ASN A 406 52.90 15.62 101.81
CA ASN A 406 52.81 17.04 102.16
C ASN A 406 51.75 17.37 103.23
N ASN A 407 51.09 16.35 103.77
CA ASN A 407 50.07 16.46 104.81
C ASN A 407 50.55 15.97 106.19
N CYS A 408 51.84 16.09 106.49
CA CYS A 408 52.39 15.78 107.82
C CYS A 408 52.12 16.92 108.83
N ALA A 409 51.99 16.57 110.11
CA ALA A 409 51.86 17.55 111.20
C ALA A 409 53.16 18.37 111.38
N ALA A 410 53.04 19.63 111.81
CA ALA A 410 54.17 20.53 112.04
C ALA A 410 55.21 19.91 112.99
N GLY A 411 56.50 19.92 112.60
CA GLY A 411 57.59 19.26 113.34
C GLY A 411 57.95 17.85 112.86
N SER A 412 57.39 17.38 111.73
CA SER A 412 57.70 16.07 111.13
C SER A 412 58.49 16.18 109.83
N VAL A 413 59.35 15.19 109.56
CA VAL A 413 60.01 15.00 108.26
C VAL A 413 59.20 14.00 107.43
N ALA A 414 58.88 14.38 106.19
CA ALA A 414 58.09 13.56 105.26
C ALA A 414 58.98 12.71 104.33
N SER A 415 58.53 11.50 104.00
CA SER A 415 59.19 10.66 102.98
C SER A 415 58.65 10.94 101.56
N SER A 416 59.44 10.58 100.55
CA SER A 416 59.03 10.58 99.14
C SER A 416 58.77 9.16 98.63
N VAL A 417 57.77 8.98 97.77
CA VAL A 417 57.46 7.72 97.08
C VAL A 417 57.38 7.92 95.57
N THR A 418 57.72 6.89 94.79
CA THR A 418 57.65 6.95 93.32
C THR A 418 56.25 6.55 92.83
N TYR A 419 55.71 7.33 91.89
CA TYR A 419 54.46 7.06 91.20
C TYR A 419 54.69 7.04 89.68
N SER A 420 54.10 6.07 89.00
CA SER A 420 54.21 5.90 87.55
C SER A 420 52.82 5.84 86.92
N GLN A 421 52.63 6.59 85.85
CA GLN A 421 51.41 6.65 85.05
C GLN A 421 51.71 6.15 83.64
N ALA A 422 50.93 5.16 83.19
CA ALA A 422 51.06 4.60 81.85
C ALA A 422 50.64 5.60 80.77
N ALA A 423 51.12 5.40 79.54
CA ALA A 423 50.64 6.16 78.39
C ALA A 423 49.13 5.94 78.20
N GLY A 424 48.40 6.99 77.80
CA GLY A 424 46.95 7.00 77.64
C GLY A 424 46.14 7.17 78.92
N ALA A 425 46.78 7.51 80.05
CA ALA A 425 46.06 7.81 81.30
C ALA A 425 45.17 9.07 81.22
N SER A 426 45.39 9.93 80.24
CA SER A 426 44.47 10.99 79.84
C SER A 426 44.41 11.06 78.31
N VAL A 427 43.27 11.54 77.81
CA VAL A 427 43.03 11.70 76.37
C VAL A 427 42.60 13.13 76.05
N SER A 428 42.96 13.60 74.87
CA SER A 428 42.50 14.88 74.32
C SER A 428 42.03 14.71 72.89
N THR A 429 41.07 15.53 72.45
CA THR A 429 40.68 15.63 71.04
C THR A 429 41.30 16.83 70.32
N ILE A 430 42.17 17.59 71.01
CA ILE A 430 42.74 18.85 70.52
C ILE A 430 44.15 18.62 69.97
N SER A 431 45.07 18.10 70.78
CA SER A 431 46.46 17.84 70.35
C SER A 431 47.20 16.91 71.32
N GLN A 432 48.38 16.42 70.89
CA GLN A 432 49.28 15.67 71.75
C GLN A 432 49.74 16.48 72.98
N ALA A 433 50.05 17.76 72.80
CA ALA A 433 50.48 18.63 73.90
C ALA A 433 49.38 18.82 74.95
N ASP A 434 48.13 18.93 74.51
CA ASP A 434 46.98 19.03 75.41
C ASP A 434 46.75 17.73 76.18
N ALA A 435 46.78 16.57 75.50
CA ALA A 435 46.72 15.27 76.16
C ALA A 435 47.85 15.10 77.19
N ASP A 436 49.07 15.52 76.85
CA ASP A 436 50.23 15.45 77.74
C ASP A 436 50.13 16.42 78.92
N ALA A 437 49.50 17.58 78.75
CA ALA A 437 49.24 18.55 79.81
C ALA A 437 48.14 18.08 80.78
N LEU A 438 47.05 17.53 80.24
CA LEU A 438 46.00 16.87 81.03
C LEU A 438 46.58 15.66 81.79
N GLY A 439 47.37 14.83 81.10
CA GLY A 439 48.10 13.72 81.71
C GLY A 439 49.06 14.17 82.79
N LEU A 440 49.81 15.26 82.58
CA LEU A 440 50.69 15.85 83.61
C LEU A 440 49.89 16.35 84.83
N THR A 441 48.76 17.00 84.60
CA THR A 441 47.89 17.48 85.68
C THR A 441 47.35 16.31 86.50
N LYS A 442 46.88 15.26 85.82
CA LYS A 442 46.43 14.03 86.45
C LYS A 442 47.58 13.33 87.19
N PHE A 443 48.75 13.23 86.58
CA PHE A 443 49.96 12.64 87.17
C PHE A 443 50.38 13.34 88.46
N ASN A 444 50.38 14.68 88.48
CA ASN A 444 50.72 15.45 89.68
C ASN A 444 49.66 15.30 90.78
N THR A 445 48.38 15.29 90.41
CA THR A 445 47.26 15.15 91.36
C THR A 445 47.26 13.75 91.98
N ASP A 446 47.25 12.72 91.14
CA ASP A 446 47.22 11.32 91.58
C ASP A 446 48.52 10.95 92.29
N GLY A 447 49.67 11.44 91.81
CA GLY A 447 50.98 11.22 92.43
C GLY A 447 51.07 11.83 93.82
N GLN A 448 50.57 13.06 94.01
CA GLN A 448 50.53 13.69 95.34
C GLN A 448 49.55 12.98 96.27
N ALA A 449 48.37 12.59 95.79
CA ALA A 449 47.41 11.80 96.57
C ALA A 449 48.01 10.44 96.97
N TYR A 450 48.70 9.77 96.05
CA TYR A 450 49.39 8.51 96.30
C TYR A 450 50.49 8.67 97.35
N ALA A 451 51.30 9.74 97.31
CA ALA A 451 52.30 10.02 98.33
C ALA A 451 51.70 10.36 99.71
N ASN A 452 50.56 11.04 99.74
CA ASN A 452 49.87 11.35 100.98
C ASN A 452 49.27 10.11 101.66
N VAL A 453 48.98 9.06 100.90
CA VAL A 453 48.54 7.76 101.43
C VAL A 453 49.74 6.89 101.82
N ASN A 454 50.75 6.78 100.95
CA ASN A 454 51.81 5.76 101.05
C ASN A 454 53.14 6.27 101.63
N GLY A 455 53.36 7.58 101.73
CA GLY A 455 54.53 8.17 102.39
C GLY A 455 54.39 8.16 103.91
N THR A 456 55.50 8.24 104.64
CA THR A 456 55.55 8.26 106.11
C THR A 456 55.88 9.65 106.65
N CYS A 457 55.48 9.94 107.89
CA CYS A 457 55.83 11.16 108.64
C CYS A 457 56.58 10.76 109.93
N THR A 458 57.76 11.32 110.16
CA THR A 458 58.59 11.03 111.35
C THR A 458 58.77 12.29 112.20
N GLN A 459 58.38 12.25 113.48
CA GLN A 459 58.51 13.38 114.43
C GLN A 459 59.91 13.47 115.09
N ILE A 460 60.33 14.68 115.51
CA ILE A 460 61.61 14.94 116.19
C ILE A 460 61.38 15.41 117.64
N PRO A 461 61.92 14.74 118.69
CA PRO A 461 61.77 15.15 120.09
C PRO A 461 62.61 16.37 120.49
N THR A 462 62.08 17.23 121.38
CA THR A 462 62.75 18.43 121.95
C THR A 462 62.70 18.38 123.48
N TYR A 463 63.80 18.71 124.17
CA TYR A 463 63.95 18.57 125.64
C TYR A 463 64.14 19.93 126.36
N SER A 464 63.66 20.09 127.60
CA SER A 464 63.66 21.36 128.38
C SER A 464 63.65 21.14 129.91
N TYR A 465 64.06 22.13 130.74
CA TYR A 465 64.10 22.04 132.23
C TYR A 465 63.89 23.38 132.99
N TYR A 466 63.51 23.35 134.28
CA TYR A 466 63.41 24.50 135.23
C TYR A 466 63.50 24.06 136.72
N TYR A 467 63.65 24.98 137.72
CA TYR A 467 63.80 24.61 139.16
C TYR A 467 63.10 25.54 140.19
N THR A 468 62.93 25.06 141.43
CA THR A 468 62.36 25.80 142.59
C THR A 468 63.08 25.49 143.92
N VAL A 469 63.13 26.44 144.88
CA VAL A 469 63.78 26.29 146.22
C VAL A 469 62.75 26.36 147.35
N ASN A 470 62.82 25.44 148.31
CA ASN A 470 61.88 25.30 149.43
C ASN A 470 62.37 26.00 150.70
N SER A 471 61.44 26.39 151.59
CA SER A 471 61.68 27.14 152.85
C SER A 471 62.57 26.44 153.89
N SER A 472 62.91 25.17 153.69
CA SER A 472 63.85 24.37 154.49
C SER A 472 65.23 24.22 153.83
N GLY A 473 65.52 24.98 152.77
CA GLY A 473 66.80 25.00 152.07
C GLY A 473 67.02 23.83 151.11
N GLY A 474 65.97 23.30 150.46
CA GLY A 474 66.06 22.20 149.48
C GLY A 474 65.57 22.60 148.08
N ILE A 475 66.13 22.02 147.00
CA ILE A 475 65.81 22.37 145.60
C ILE A 475 65.08 21.24 144.89
N VAL A 476 64.11 21.57 144.03
CA VAL A 476 63.48 20.63 143.09
C VAL A 476 63.67 21.11 141.65
N ILE A 477 64.16 20.22 140.76
CA ILE A 477 64.37 20.48 139.33
C ILE A 477 63.36 19.67 138.51
N TYR A 478 62.71 20.28 137.53
CA TYR A 478 61.76 19.68 136.58
C TYR A 478 62.37 19.63 135.18
N TYR A 479 62.13 18.56 134.43
CA TYR A 479 62.61 18.39 133.05
C TYR A 479 61.60 17.63 132.20
N SER A 480 61.51 17.95 130.89
CA SER A 480 60.46 17.46 129.99
C SER A 480 60.92 17.24 128.55
N CYS A 481 60.15 16.43 127.81
CA CYS A 481 60.25 16.23 126.35
C CYS A 481 58.94 16.65 125.65
N SER A 482 59.03 17.20 124.43
CA SER A 482 57.90 17.66 123.62
C SER A 482 57.00 16.55 123.07
N ILE A 483 57.51 15.32 123.00
CA ILE A 483 56.76 14.12 122.57
C ILE A 483 57.06 13.00 123.54
N ALA A 484 56.11 12.08 123.78
CA ALA A 484 56.38 10.92 124.62
C ALA A 484 57.33 9.95 123.91
N ASN A 485 57.17 9.73 122.61
CA ASN A 485 57.96 8.76 121.84
C ASN A 485 59.40 9.21 121.61
N HIS A 486 60.23 9.07 122.64
CA HIS A 486 61.66 9.35 122.64
C HIS A 486 62.39 8.25 123.42
N PRO A 487 63.66 7.93 123.06
CA PRO A 487 64.50 7.05 123.86
C PRO A 487 64.80 7.68 125.23
N ALA A 488 65.11 6.89 126.26
CA ALA A 488 65.44 7.43 127.57
C ALA A 488 66.57 8.46 127.48
N VAL A 489 66.38 9.65 128.05
CA VAL A 489 67.35 10.75 128.03
C VAL A 489 67.77 11.11 129.43
N THR A 490 69.08 11.25 129.62
CA THR A 490 69.67 11.61 130.91
C THR A 490 69.95 13.09 130.95
N PHE A 491 69.33 13.79 131.90
CA PHE A 491 69.63 15.17 132.25
C PHE A 491 70.68 15.19 133.37
N ASN A 492 71.74 15.98 133.22
CA ASN A 492 72.81 16.09 134.20
C ASN A 492 72.84 17.51 134.78
N PHE A 493 72.28 17.68 135.98
CA PHE A 493 72.21 18.97 136.66
C PHE A 493 73.40 19.19 137.59
N ILE A 494 73.95 20.41 137.59
CA ILE A 494 74.97 20.85 138.54
C ILE A 494 74.37 21.94 139.42
N VAL A 495 74.18 21.62 140.70
CA VAL A 495 73.57 22.50 141.71
C VAL A 495 74.67 23.10 142.58
N THR A 496 74.95 24.40 142.46
CA THR A 496 76.01 25.06 143.25
C THR A 496 75.40 26.04 144.25
N TYR A 497 75.79 25.92 145.53
CA TYR A 497 75.27 26.74 146.62
C TYR A 497 76.35 27.04 147.66
N THR A 498 76.15 28.04 148.53
CA THR A 498 77.11 28.39 149.58
C THR A 498 76.63 27.91 150.95
N ASN A 499 77.49 27.21 151.70
CA ASN A 499 77.23 26.65 153.04
C ASN A 499 77.56 27.66 154.17
N LYS A 500 76.99 27.45 155.38
CA LYS A 500 77.18 28.21 156.64
C LYS A 500 78.64 28.55 157.03
N GLY A 501 79.64 27.83 156.52
CA GLY A 501 81.07 28.15 156.65
C GLY A 501 81.63 29.08 155.56
N ASN A 502 80.78 29.76 154.79
CA ASN A 502 81.13 30.53 153.57
C ASN A 502 81.93 29.72 152.53
N LYS A 503 81.67 28.42 152.46
CA LYS A 503 82.25 27.52 151.45
C LYS A 503 81.22 27.26 150.36
N VAL A 504 81.59 27.47 149.11
CA VAL A 504 80.80 27.05 147.95
C VAL A 504 80.85 25.52 147.85
N VAL A 505 79.68 24.90 147.72
CA VAL A 505 79.47 23.46 147.57
C VAL A 505 78.71 23.24 146.26
N SER A 506 79.25 22.39 145.39
CA SER A 506 78.56 21.95 144.18
C SER A 506 78.12 20.49 144.31
N LEU A 507 76.85 20.22 144.03
CA LEU A 507 76.25 18.89 143.97
C LEU A 507 75.96 18.57 142.52
N LYS A 508 76.47 17.42 142.05
CA LYS A 508 76.06 16.87 140.76
C LYS A 508 74.89 15.93 140.97
N LYS A 509 73.82 16.15 140.23
CA LYS A 509 72.59 15.38 140.33
C LYS A 509 72.11 15.00 138.95
N THR A 510 71.98 13.71 138.73
CA THR A 510 71.54 13.16 137.45
C THR A 510 70.10 12.70 137.58
N ALA A 511 69.31 12.98 136.55
CA ALA A 511 67.93 12.57 136.45
C ALA A 511 67.69 11.96 135.07
N VAL A 512 67.01 10.82 135.02
CA VAL A 512 66.65 10.18 133.76
C VAL A 512 65.18 10.50 133.48
N LEU A 513 64.91 11.03 132.30
CA LEU A 513 63.58 11.01 131.72
C LEU A 513 63.45 9.69 130.97
N ALA A 514 62.72 8.73 131.55
CA ALA A 514 62.61 7.40 130.97
C ALA A 514 62.01 7.47 129.55
N ALA A 515 62.28 6.46 128.73
CA ALA A 515 61.66 6.36 127.42
C ALA A 515 60.12 6.44 127.57
N ASN A 516 59.46 7.21 126.71
CA ASN A 516 58.00 7.42 126.78
C ASN A 516 57.51 8.31 127.93
N GLN A 517 58.39 9.04 128.61
CA GLN A 517 58.03 9.89 129.74
C GLN A 517 58.09 11.38 129.38
N LEU A 518 56.96 12.09 129.49
CA LEU A 518 56.89 13.50 129.10
C LEU A 518 57.61 14.46 130.06
N SER A 519 57.66 14.13 131.35
CA SER A 519 58.36 14.94 132.35
C SER A 519 58.81 14.14 133.57
N GLY A 520 59.78 14.67 134.31
CA GLY A 520 60.29 14.14 135.57
C GLY A 520 60.75 15.26 136.51
N SER A 521 60.96 14.93 137.79
CA SER A 521 61.43 15.88 138.80
C SER A 521 62.46 15.26 139.75
N LEU A 522 63.42 16.04 140.20
CA LEU A 522 64.50 15.62 141.09
C LEU A 522 64.64 16.56 142.28
N SER A 523 64.56 16.03 143.51
CA SER A 523 64.76 16.79 144.75
C SER A 523 66.20 16.67 145.27
N VAL A 524 66.75 17.78 145.74
CA VAL A 524 68.15 17.94 146.20
C VAL A 524 68.16 18.62 147.56
N SER A 525 68.53 17.89 148.62
CA SER A 525 68.65 18.42 150.00
C SER A 525 70.03 19.04 150.27
N LEU A 526 70.07 20.21 150.92
CA LEU A 526 71.28 20.95 151.32
C LEU A 526 71.45 20.89 152.86
N VAL A 527 72.69 20.82 153.41
CA VAL A 527 72.92 20.53 154.85
C VAL A 527 73.01 21.81 155.72
N SER A 528 72.11 21.92 156.73
CA SER A 528 71.97 22.89 157.84
C SER A 528 72.37 24.36 157.59
N ILE A 529 71.37 25.22 157.37
CA ILE A 529 71.50 26.64 157.02
C ILE A 529 70.60 27.46 157.95
N ASP A 530 71.13 28.54 158.53
CA ASP A 530 70.36 29.65 159.09
C ASP A 530 71.15 30.91 158.70
N GLY A 531 70.66 31.64 157.68
CA GLY A 531 71.20 32.93 157.20
C GLY A 531 71.64 33.01 155.73
N SER A 532 70.75 33.59 154.89
CA SER A 532 70.86 34.11 153.50
C SER A 532 71.59 33.32 152.39
N GLU A 533 70.80 32.90 151.39
CA GLU A 533 71.15 31.96 150.31
C GLU A 533 71.40 32.65 148.95
N SER A 534 72.28 32.04 148.14
CA SER A 534 72.34 32.20 146.68
C SER A 534 72.71 30.84 146.08
N VAL A 535 71.92 30.36 145.12
CA VAL A 535 72.11 29.07 144.43
C VAL A 535 72.16 29.34 142.92
N ASP A 536 73.18 28.81 142.25
CA ASP A 536 73.27 28.80 140.79
C ASP A 536 73.13 27.38 140.25
N LEU A 537 72.36 27.24 139.18
CA LEU A 537 72.02 25.96 138.55
C LEU A 537 72.30 26.04 137.05
N ASP A 538 73.31 25.30 136.60
CA ASP A 538 73.57 25.00 135.19
C ASP A 538 73.15 23.55 134.91
N GLY A 539 72.35 23.34 133.86
CA GLY A 539 71.70 22.07 133.52
C GLY A 539 71.55 21.82 132.04
#